data_AF-A0A6C0QZG1-F1
#
_entry.id   AF-A0A6C0QZG1-F1
#
_cell.length_a   1.000
_cell.length_b   1.000
_cell.length_c   1.000
_cell.angle_alpha   90.00
_cell.angle_beta   90.00
_cell.angle_gamma   90.00
#
_symmetry.space_group_name_H-M   'P 1'
#
loop_
_entity.id
_entity.type
_entity.pdbx_description
1 polymer ?
#
loop_
_entity_poly.entity_id
_entity_poly.type
_entity_poly.pdbx_seq_one_letter_code
_entity_poly.pdbx_strand_id
1 'polypeptide(L)'
;MEDNHRSTESIINLLNGIRKDIVQRSPDKKVGSSPCVIVGKPLLALKHVQDIVDGEDVITLSYSNLMANSVRNNKDYKDGQKWMLIDEAFVDSTPDRRKVLISIIKSIEYARLNHYKDAIKELSRHLRLTDDHNGQKTALMFIKMMLNEYSDYCDKPLWEIYCKINGTGFFDIPKIRESKGNRAPSSNEEFYKNTIYTSIALHVKIAEDEIYIVQFIKQKVVNLIMYW
;
A
#
# COMPACT_ATOMS: atom_id res chain seq x y z
N MET A 1 -22.96 -29.22 -3.24
CA MET A 1 -21.66 -29.68 -3.75
C MET A 1 -21.36 -28.79 -4.93
N GLU A 2 -20.41 -27.87 -4.77
CA GLU A 2 -20.12 -26.90 -5.84
C GLU A 2 -19.10 -27.50 -6.81
N ASP A 3 -19.53 -27.61 -8.06
CA ASP A 3 -18.65 -27.96 -9.16
C ASP A 3 -17.72 -26.77 -9.43
N ASN A 4 -16.41 -26.98 -9.26
CA ASN A 4 -15.40 -25.95 -9.46
C ASN A 4 -14.89 -26.03 -10.91
N HIS A 5 -15.49 -25.21 -11.76
CA HIS A 5 -15.07 -25.01 -13.15
C HIS A 5 -13.88 -24.05 -13.28
N ARG A 6 -13.42 -23.44 -12.19
CA ARG A 6 -12.39 -22.41 -12.24
C ARG A 6 -11.00 -23.04 -12.19
N SER A 7 -10.72 -23.85 -11.17
CA SER A 7 -9.38 -24.32 -10.82
C SER A 7 -8.97 -25.61 -11.52
N THR A 8 -7.66 -25.87 -11.54
CA THR A 8 -7.11 -27.16 -11.96
C THR A 8 -7.34 -28.23 -10.90
N GLU A 9 -7.29 -29.50 -11.30
CA GLU A 9 -7.50 -30.62 -10.40
C GLU A 9 -6.46 -30.64 -9.26
N SER A 10 -5.20 -30.32 -9.55
CA SER A 10 -4.13 -30.22 -8.54
C SER A 10 -4.42 -29.17 -7.45
N ILE A 11 -5.00 -28.02 -7.81
CA ILE A 11 -5.39 -26.98 -6.85
C ILE A 11 -6.59 -27.47 -6.02
N ILE A 12 -7.60 -28.06 -6.67
CA ILE A 12 -8.80 -28.58 -5.98
C ILE A 12 -8.42 -29.66 -4.96
N ASN A 13 -7.52 -30.57 -5.33
CA ASN A 13 -7.04 -31.63 -4.45
C ASN A 13 -6.31 -31.07 -3.23
N LEU A 14 -5.45 -30.05 -3.41
CA LEU A 14 -4.81 -29.37 -2.29
C LEU A 14 -5.84 -28.73 -1.36
N LEU A 15 -6.81 -27.98 -1.92
CA LEU A 15 -7.84 -27.29 -1.13
C LEU A 15 -8.70 -28.26 -0.32
N ASN A 16 -9.15 -29.38 -0.92
CA ASN A 16 -9.88 -30.45 -0.22
C ASN A 16 -9.00 -31.20 0.82
N GLY A 17 -7.67 -31.19 0.62
CA GLY A 17 -6.72 -31.69 1.60
C GLY A 17 -6.71 -30.84 2.87
N ILE A 18 -6.70 -29.52 2.71
CA ILE A 18 -6.59 -28.52 3.79
C ILE A 18 -7.95 -28.26 4.47
N ARG A 19 -9.03 -28.11 3.71
CA ARG A 19 -10.38 -27.81 4.21
C ARG A 19 -11.20 -29.10 4.28
N LYS A 20 -11.83 -29.36 5.43
CA LYS A 20 -12.71 -30.53 5.63
C LYS A 20 -14.19 -30.19 5.61
N ASP A 21 -14.50 -28.91 5.75
CA ASP A 21 -15.85 -28.35 5.79
C ASP A 21 -16.42 -28.06 4.40
N ILE A 22 -15.58 -27.93 3.37
CA ILE A 22 -15.98 -27.70 1.98
C ILE A 22 -15.29 -28.73 1.07
N VAL A 23 -16.08 -29.46 0.28
CA VAL A 23 -15.59 -30.41 -0.72
C VAL A 23 -15.93 -29.90 -2.11
N GLN A 24 -14.90 -29.69 -2.92
CA GLN A 24 -15.00 -29.21 -4.30
C GLN A 24 -14.77 -30.35 -5.29
N ARG A 25 -15.49 -30.34 -6.42
CA ARG A 25 -15.32 -31.32 -7.51
C ARG A 25 -14.75 -30.64 -8.75
N SER A 26 -13.89 -31.34 -9.51
CA SER A 26 -13.38 -30.87 -10.80
C SER A 26 -14.16 -31.52 -11.94
N PRO A 27 -15.25 -30.90 -12.45
CA PRO A 27 -16.05 -31.46 -13.53
C PRO A 27 -15.24 -31.60 -14.82
N ASP A 28 -14.41 -30.60 -15.12
CA ASP A 28 -13.66 -30.49 -16.38
C ASP A 28 -12.28 -31.20 -16.33
N LYS A 29 -11.87 -31.70 -15.16
CA LYS A 29 -10.56 -32.34 -14.91
C LYS A 29 -9.38 -31.56 -15.51
N LYS A 30 -9.39 -30.23 -15.33
CA LYS A 30 -8.37 -29.33 -15.88
C LYS A 30 -6.99 -29.71 -15.34
N VAL A 31 -6.07 -30.05 -16.24
CA VAL A 31 -4.68 -30.39 -15.91
C VAL A 31 -3.89 -29.11 -15.65
N GLY A 32 -3.09 -29.11 -14.59
CA GLY A 32 -2.22 -27.99 -14.23
C GLY A 32 -1.05 -28.43 -13.37
N SER A 33 -0.08 -27.53 -13.22
CA SER A 33 1.10 -27.75 -12.36
C SER A 33 0.68 -27.98 -10.91
N SER A 34 1.44 -28.82 -10.21
CA SER A 34 1.27 -29.01 -8.77
C SER A 34 1.61 -27.73 -8.02
N PRO A 35 0.81 -27.31 -7.04
CA PRO A 35 1.17 -26.20 -6.16
C PRO A 35 2.50 -26.46 -5.44
N CYS A 36 3.31 -25.42 -5.27
CA CYS A 36 4.58 -25.46 -4.57
C CYS A 36 4.54 -24.57 -3.32
N VAL A 37 5.26 -24.98 -2.27
CA VAL A 37 5.48 -24.16 -1.07
C VAL A 37 6.93 -23.67 -1.09
N ILE A 38 7.10 -22.35 -1.09
CA ILE A 38 8.41 -21.69 -1.00
C ILE A 38 8.54 -21.10 0.40
N VAL A 39 9.60 -21.47 1.12
CA VAL A 39 9.86 -21.01 2.49
C VAL A 39 11.04 -20.06 2.49
N GLY A 40 10.85 -18.84 2.97
CA GLY A 40 11.88 -17.82 3.03
C GLY A 40 11.34 -16.44 3.37
N LYS A 41 12.19 -15.41 3.24
CA LYS A 41 11.77 -14.01 3.39
C LYS A 41 10.82 -13.61 2.26
N PRO A 42 9.76 -12.82 2.53
CA PRO A 42 8.75 -12.51 1.52
C PRO A 42 9.29 -11.93 0.21
N LEU A 43 10.19 -10.95 0.28
CA LEU A 43 10.78 -10.33 -0.92
C LEU A 43 11.67 -11.31 -1.71
N LEU A 44 12.38 -12.21 -1.02
CA LEU A 44 13.22 -13.22 -1.67
C LEU A 44 12.35 -14.29 -2.35
N ALA A 45 11.27 -14.71 -1.70
CA ALA A 45 10.31 -15.65 -2.28
C ALA A 45 9.62 -15.04 -3.50
N LEU A 46 9.17 -13.78 -3.43
CA LEU A 46 8.58 -13.09 -4.58
C LEU A 46 9.57 -13.00 -5.74
N LYS A 47 10.81 -12.57 -5.48
CA LYS A 47 11.85 -12.50 -6.52
C LYS A 47 12.09 -13.87 -7.16
N HIS A 48 12.21 -14.92 -6.35
CA HIS A 48 12.39 -16.27 -6.85
C HIS A 48 11.23 -16.73 -7.75
N VAL A 49 9.98 -16.39 -7.40
CA VAL A 49 8.82 -16.67 -8.24
C VAL A 49 8.87 -15.89 -9.54
N GLN A 50 9.20 -14.59 -9.49
CA GLN A 50 9.35 -13.74 -10.67
C GLN A 50 10.42 -14.28 -11.64
N ASP A 51 11.54 -14.79 -11.10
CA ASP A 51 12.60 -15.41 -11.89
C ASP A 51 12.13 -16.73 -12.56
N ILE A 52 11.16 -17.45 -11.98
CA ILE A 52 10.61 -18.70 -12.52
C ILE A 52 9.60 -18.44 -13.64
N VAL A 53 8.75 -17.41 -13.50
CA VAL A 53 7.62 -17.17 -14.41
C VAL A 53 7.95 -16.27 -15.61
N ASP A 54 9.21 -15.84 -15.73
CA ASP A 54 9.81 -15.20 -16.91
C ASP A 54 8.92 -14.17 -17.64
N GLY A 55 8.56 -13.10 -16.93
CA GLY A 55 7.80 -11.98 -17.50
C GLY A 55 6.27 -12.08 -17.40
N GLU A 56 5.74 -13.15 -16.81
CA GLU A 56 4.32 -13.19 -16.43
C GLU A 56 4.03 -12.36 -15.16
N ASP A 57 2.81 -11.81 -15.09
CA ASP A 57 2.35 -11.05 -13.94
C ASP A 57 2.19 -11.96 -12.70
N VAL A 58 2.89 -11.61 -11.62
CA VAL A 58 2.78 -12.31 -10.33
C VAL A 58 1.78 -11.59 -9.44
N ILE A 59 0.71 -12.30 -9.07
CA ILE A 59 -0.29 -11.82 -8.11
C ILE A 59 0.01 -12.42 -6.73
N THR A 60 0.17 -11.56 -5.72
CA THR A 60 0.38 -11.98 -4.33
C THR A 60 -0.87 -11.75 -3.49
N LEU A 61 -1.17 -12.69 -2.59
CA LEU A 61 -2.22 -12.55 -1.58
C LEU A 61 -1.59 -12.52 -0.19
N SER A 62 -2.10 -11.66 0.69
CA SER A 62 -1.63 -11.50 2.07
C SER A 62 -2.81 -11.29 3.00
N TYR A 63 -2.73 -11.85 4.21
CA TYR A 63 -3.71 -11.60 5.28
C TYR A 63 -3.61 -10.18 5.86
N SER A 64 -2.39 -9.63 5.91
CA SER A 64 -2.11 -8.33 6.50
C SER A 64 -1.88 -7.26 5.43
N ASN A 65 -2.55 -6.11 5.58
CA ASN A 65 -2.29 -4.90 4.79
C ASN A 65 -0.84 -4.45 4.91
N LEU A 66 -0.24 -4.60 6.10
CA LEU A 66 1.15 -4.22 6.32
C LEU A 66 2.10 -5.04 5.45
N MET A 67 1.90 -6.36 5.40
CA MET A 67 2.69 -7.25 4.54
C MET A 67 2.46 -6.92 3.06
N ALA A 68 1.20 -6.77 2.64
CA ALA A 68 0.87 -6.42 1.25
C ALA A 68 1.56 -5.11 0.83
N ASN A 69 1.43 -4.07 1.64
CA ASN A 69 2.06 -2.77 1.40
C ASN A 69 3.60 -2.85 1.48
N SER A 70 4.16 -3.67 2.35
CA SER A 70 5.62 -3.82 2.48
C SER A 70 6.19 -4.45 1.21
N VAL A 71 5.61 -5.58 0.77
CA VAL A 71 6.03 -6.26 -0.46
C VAL A 71 5.86 -5.34 -1.68
N ARG A 72 4.72 -4.66 -1.78
CA ARG A 72 4.44 -3.70 -2.86
C ARG A 72 5.45 -2.56 -2.92
N ASN A 73 5.91 -2.07 -1.77
CA ASN A 73 6.91 -1.01 -1.67
C ASN A 73 8.36 -1.53 -1.61
N ASN A 74 8.58 -2.82 -1.89
CA ASN A 74 9.88 -3.48 -1.82
C ASN A 74 10.60 -3.22 -0.46
N LYS A 75 9.83 -3.31 0.63
CA LYS A 75 10.30 -3.17 2.01
C LYS A 75 10.20 -4.49 2.73
N ASP A 76 11.20 -4.77 3.57
CA ASP A 76 11.19 -5.94 4.43
C ASP A 76 10.03 -5.84 5.43
N TYR A 77 9.13 -6.82 5.39
CA TYR A 77 8.16 -7.03 6.45
C TYR A 77 8.87 -7.63 7.66
N LYS A 78 8.66 -7.02 8.84
CA LYS A 78 9.13 -7.55 10.11
C LYS A 78 7.98 -8.26 10.80
N ASP A 79 8.21 -9.53 11.12
CA ASP A 79 7.20 -10.33 11.79
C ASP A 79 6.89 -9.78 13.19
N GLY A 80 5.62 -9.88 13.60
CA GLY A 80 5.11 -9.26 14.83
C GLY A 80 4.85 -7.75 14.76
N GLN A 81 5.10 -7.08 13.64
CA GLN A 81 4.74 -5.67 13.48
C GLN A 81 3.21 -5.53 13.36
N LYS A 82 2.60 -4.91 14.36
CA LYS A 82 1.15 -4.66 14.36
C LYS A 82 0.82 -3.61 13.31
N TRP A 83 -0.11 -3.94 12.40
CA TRP A 83 -0.70 -2.92 11.52
C TRP A 83 -1.53 -1.95 12.37
N MET A 84 -1.18 -0.67 12.29
CA MET A 84 -1.88 0.43 12.94
C MET A 84 -2.71 1.20 11.92
N LEU A 85 -3.78 1.84 12.37
CA LEU A 85 -4.41 2.88 11.56
C LEU A 85 -3.38 3.99 11.34
N ILE A 86 -3.32 4.58 10.14
CA ILE A 86 -2.42 5.71 9.88
C ILE A 86 -2.60 6.85 10.89
N ASP A 87 -3.82 7.06 11.39
CA ASP A 87 -4.10 7.99 12.47
C ASP A 87 -3.30 7.65 13.74
N GLU A 88 -3.17 6.39 14.11
CA GLU A 88 -2.38 5.98 15.28
C GLU A 88 -0.87 6.04 15.01
N ALA A 89 -0.45 5.75 13.77
CA ALA A 89 0.96 5.76 13.37
C ALA A 89 1.52 7.20 13.21
N PHE A 90 0.66 8.18 12.93
CA PHE A 90 1.06 9.58 12.69
C PHE A 90 0.94 10.43 13.95
N VAL A 91 2.08 10.75 14.56
CA VAL A 91 2.17 11.53 15.80
C VAL A 91 2.33 13.01 15.49
N ASP A 92 1.34 13.81 15.89
CA ASP A 92 1.41 15.27 15.80
C ASP A 92 0.44 15.91 16.79
N SER A 93 0.97 16.79 17.65
CA SER A 93 0.18 17.48 18.67
C SER A 93 -0.75 18.57 18.13
N THR A 94 -0.66 18.93 16.85
CA THR A 94 -1.53 19.91 16.19
C THR A 94 -2.57 19.20 15.31
N PRO A 95 -3.85 19.12 15.74
CA PRO A 95 -4.87 18.35 15.03
C PRO A 95 -5.08 18.75 13.57
N ASP A 96 -5.01 20.03 13.25
CA ASP A 96 -5.27 20.51 11.89
C ASP A 96 -4.13 20.14 10.94
N ARG A 97 -2.87 20.39 11.35
CA ARG A 97 -1.69 19.93 10.60
C ARG A 97 -1.72 18.42 10.40
N ARG A 98 -2.01 17.67 11.47
CA ARG A 98 -2.13 16.20 11.45
C ARG A 98 -3.14 15.73 10.40
N LYS A 99 -4.36 16.29 10.43
CA LYS A 99 -5.44 15.90 9.50
C LYS A 99 -5.07 16.17 8.05
N VAL A 100 -4.47 17.32 7.75
CA VAL A 100 -4.08 17.68 6.38
C VAL A 100 -2.98 16.76 5.87
N LEU A 101 -1.94 16.52 6.67
CA LEU A 101 -0.81 15.67 6.26
C LEU A 101 -1.21 14.20 6.09
N ILE A 102 -2.05 13.65 6.98
CA ILE A 102 -2.60 12.31 6.80
C ILE A 102 -3.38 12.21 5.48
N SER A 103 -4.21 13.21 5.14
CA SER A 103 -4.91 13.22 3.85
C SER A 103 -3.97 13.28 2.67
N ILE A 104 -2.92 14.11 2.74
CA ILE A 104 -1.91 14.18 1.68
C ILE A 104 -1.26 12.82 1.46
N ILE A 105 -0.82 12.14 2.53
CA ILE A 105 -0.22 10.81 2.45
C ILE A 105 -1.21 9.80 1.86
N LYS A 106 -2.45 9.76 2.36
CA LYS A 106 -3.50 8.88 1.81
C LYS A 106 -3.72 9.12 0.33
N SER A 107 -3.84 10.39 -0.09
CA SER A 107 -4.09 10.75 -1.49
C SER A 107 -2.93 10.39 -2.42
N ILE A 108 -1.68 10.58 -1.97
CA ILE A 108 -0.51 10.15 -2.74
C ILE A 108 -0.54 8.63 -2.92
N GLU A 109 -0.75 7.87 -1.84
CA GLU A 109 -0.74 6.41 -1.88
C GLU A 109 -1.93 5.83 -2.66
N TYR A 110 -3.12 6.44 -2.60
CA TYR A 110 -4.25 6.07 -3.46
C TYR A 110 -3.93 6.32 -4.94
N ALA A 111 -3.33 7.47 -5.26
CA ALA A 111 -3.03 7.82 -6.64
C ALA A 111 -1.92 6.95 -7.25
N ARG A 112 -0.92 6.52 -6.46
CA ARG A 112 0.10 5.54 -6.87
C ARG A 112 -0.49 4.22 -7.35
N LEU A 113 -1.68 3.88 -6.86
CA LEU A 113 -2.41 2.66 -7.19
C LEU A 113 -3.57 2.93 -8.15
N ASN A 114 -3.56 4.09 -8.83
CA ASN A 114 -4.57 4.52 -9.78
C ASN A 114 -5.98 4.73 -9.19
N HIS A 115 -6.14 4.78 -7.86
CA HIS A 115 -7.39 5.20 -7.20
C HIS A 115 -7.52 6.73 -7.18
N TYR A 116 -7.46 7.37 -8.36
CA TYR A 116 -7.47 8.83 -8.49
C TYR A 116 -8.76 9.45 -7.93
N LYS A 117 -9.90 8.77 -8.09
CA LYS A 117 -11.18 9.24 -7.56
C LYS A 117 -11.12 9.41 -6.03
N ASP A 118 -10.62 8.40 -5.33
CA ASP A 118 -10.49 8.45 -3.87
C ASP A 118 -9.38 9.38 -3.43
N ALA A 119 -8.26 9.43 -4.17
CA ALA A 119 -7.18 10.38 -3.93
C ALA A 119 -7.66 11.83 -3.96
N ILE A 120 -8.40 12.21 -5.01
CA ILE A 120 -8.95 13.56 -5.20
C ILE A 120 -10.01 13.85 -4.13
N LYS A 121 -10.91 12.89 -3.85
CA LYS A 121 -11.95 13.04 -2.83
C LYS A 121 -11.35 13.27 -1.44
N GLU A 122 -10.31 12.51 -1.09
CA GLU A 122 -9.64 12.61 0.21
C GLU A 122 -8.91 13.94 0.38
N LEU A 123 -8.33 14.51 -0.69
CA LEU A 123 -7.56 15.75 -0.60
C LEU A 123 -8.42 17.02 -0.75
N SER A 124 -9.38 17.01 -1.66
CA SER A 124 -10.22 18.17 -2.00
C SER A 124 -11.02 18.71 -0.81
N ARG A 125 -11.27 17.89 0.23
CA ARG A 125 -11.89 18.34 1.48
C ARG A 125 -11.12 19.45 2.21
N HIS A 126 -9.82 19.58 1.95
CA HIS A 126 -8.95 20.63 2.49
C HIS A 126 -8.72 21.80 1.52
N LEU A 127 -9.26 21.72 0.31
CA LEU A 127 -8.99 22.65 -0.79
C LEU A 127 -10.27 23.26 -1.38
N ARG A 128 -11.42 23.13 -0.69
CA ARG A 128 -12.75 23.43 -1.24
C ARG A 128 -12.92 24.80 -1.90
N LEU A 129 -12.18 25.81 -1.45
CA LEU A 129 -12.29 27.19 -1.93
C LEU A 129 -11.18 27.59 -2.91
N THR A 130 -10.36 26.65 -3.37
CA THR A 130 -9.18 26.94 -4.20
C THR A 130 -9.46 26.94 -5.70
N ASP A 131 -10.61 26.41 -6.13
CA ASP A 131 -11.04 26.36 -7.52
C ASP A 131 -12.57 26.32 -7.63
N ASP A 132 -13.08 26.39 -8.85
CA ASP A 132 -14.51 26.31 -9.24
C ASP A 132 -15.10 24.89 -9.21
N HIS A 133 -14.30 23.89 -8.81
CA HIS A 133 -14.64 22.47 -8.75
C HIS A 133 -14.52 21.91 -7.32
N ASN A 134 -14.77 22.73 -6.30
CA ASN A 134 -14.67 22.37 -4.88
C ASN A 134 -13.31 21.80 -4.47
N GLY A 135 -12.22 22.34 -5.04
CA GLY A 135 -10.84 21.95 -4.75
C GLY A 135 -10.35 20.70 -5.48
N GLN A 136 -11.15 20.10 -6.36
CA GLN A 136 -10.77 18.87 -7.06
C GLN A 136 -9.66 19.09 -8.09
N LYS A 137 -9.68 20.23 -8.79
CA LYS A 137 -8.68 20.56 -9.81
C LYS A 137 -7.33 20.85 -9.14
N THR A 138 -7.36 21.64 -8.07
CA THR A 138 -6.19 21.93 -7.24
C THR A 138 -5.64 20.66 -6.59
N ALA A 139 -6.50 19.78 -6.07
CA ALA A 139 -6.09 18.48 -5.53
C ALA A 139 -5.37 17.63 -6.57
N LEU A 140 -5.91 17.52 -7.78
CA LEU A 140 -5.29 16.76 -8.87
C LEU A 140 -3.93 17.34 -9.27
N MET A 141 -3.80 18.66 -9.36
CA MET A 141 -2.53 19.33 -9.64
C MET A 141 -1.47 19.01 -8.58
N PHE A 142 -1.84 19.11 -7.30
CA PHE A 142 -0.95 18.78 -6.20
C PHE A 142 -0.54 17.30 -6.20
N ILE A 143 -1.50 16.39 -6.38
CA ILE A 143 -1.24 14.94 -6.44
C ILE A 143 -0.26 14.64 -7.58
N LYS A 144 -0.49 15.19 -8.78
CA LYS A 144 0.41 15.01 -9.93
C LYS A 144 1.85 15.46 -9.62
N MET A 145 2.01 16.63 -9.02
CA MET A 145 3.32 17.14 -8.60
C MET A 145 3.99 16.19 -7.61
N MET A 146 3.27 15.73 -6.60
CA MET A 146 3.81 14.80 -5.60
C MET A 146 4.15 13.42 -6.18
N LEU A 147 3.42 12.93 -7.19
CA LEU A 147 3.72 11.66 -7.86
C LEU A 147 4.97 11.75 -8.74
N ASN A 148 5.15 12.86 -9.48
CA ASN A 148 6.30 13.06 -10.36
C ASN A 148 7.64 13.03 -9.60
N GLU A 149 7.63 13.43 -8.34
CA GLU A 149 8.82 13.54 -7.49
C GLU A 149 8.85 12.44 -6.41
N TYR A 150 8.02 11.39 -6.53
CA TYR A 150 7.85 10.38 -5.48
C TYR A 150 9.17 9.68 -5.11
N SER A 151 9.98 9.33 -6.12
CA SER A 151 11.29 8.70 -5.93
C SER A 151 12.24 9.53 -5.08
N ASP A 152 12.06 10.85 -5.06
CA ASP A 152 13.00 11.78 -4.46
C ASP A 152 12.78 11.89 -2.94
N TYR A 153 11.56 11.58 -2.47
CA TYR A 153 11.17 11.74 -1.07
C TYR A 153 10.67 10.47 -0.37
N CYS A 154 10.31 9.40 -1.08
CA CYS A 154 9.61 8.27 -0.45
C CYS A 154 10.40 7.61 0.68
N ASP A 155 11.73 7.61 0.58
CA ASP A 155 12.66 7.10 1.59
C ASP A 155 13.37 8.20 2.40
N LYS A 156 12.81 9.43 2.38
CA LYS A 156 13.30 10.55 3.17
C LYS A 156 12.47 10.72 4.46
N PRO A 157 13.01 11.46 5.46
CA PRO A 157 12.24 11.86 6.63
C PRO A 157 10.97 12.63 6.25
N LEU A 158 9.90 12.48 7.05
CA LEU A 158 8.66 13.26 6.92
C LEU A 158 8.92 14.78 6.91
N TRP A 159 10.00 15.24 7.53
CA TRP A 159 10.43 16.63 7.51
C TRP A 159 10.61 17.20 6.10
N GLU A 160 11.23 16.44 5.19
CA GLU A 160 11.48 16.87 3.80
C GLU A 160 10.16 17.13 3.06
N ILE A 161 9.21 16.21 3.23
CA ILE A 161 7.86 16.33 2.66
C ILE A 161 7.11 17.49 3.31
N TYR A 162 7.19 17.64 4.63
CA TYR A 162 6.58 18.76 5.34
C TYR A 162 7.11 20.10 4.82
N CYS A 163 8.42 20.26 4.67
CA CYS A 163 9.04 21.46 4.10
C CYS A 163 8.56 21.71 2.68
N LYS A 164 8.53 20.68 1.83
CA LYS A 164 8.04 20.75 0.46
C LYS A 164 6.58 21.22 0.41
N ILE A 165 5.69 20.59 1.19
CA ILE A 165 4.27 20.94 1.24
C ILE A 165 4.09 22.41 1.61
N ASN A 166 4.77 22.90 2.64
CA ASN A 166 4.70 24.31 3.02
C ASN A 166 5.24 25.26 1.94
N GLY A 167 6.27 24.83 1.19
CA GLY A 167 6.83 25.61 0.09
C GLY A 167 5.89 25.75 -1.11
N THR A 168 4.91 24.86 -1.25
CA THR A 168 4.02 24.85 -2.42
C THR A 168 2.92 25.91 -2.38
N GLY A 169 2.53 26.37 -1.19
CA GLY A 169 1.42 27.32 -1.00
C GLY A 169 0.02 26.74 -1.21
N PHE A 170 -0.13 25.44 -1.45
CA PHE A 170 -1.44 24.79 -1.62
C PHE A 170 -2.23 24.69 -0.30
N PHE A 171 -1.52 24.61 0.83
CA PHE A 171 -2.12 24.39 2.14
C PHE A 171 -1.61 25.44 3.13
N ASP A 172 -2.54 25.98 3.91
CA ASP A 172 -2.22 26.78 5.10
C ASP A 172 -2.24 25.87 6.32
N ILE A 173 -1.09 25.29 6.66
CA ILE A 173 -0.93 24.42 7.84
C ILE A 173 -0.09 25.10 8.93
N PRO A 174 -0.46 24.95 10.21
CA PRO A 174 0.33 25.49 11.31
C PRO A 174 1.77 25.01 11.27
N LYS A 175 2.73 25.94 11.39
CA LYS A 175 4.15 25.62 11.27
C LYS A 175 4.69 24.85 12.47
N ILE A 176 5.60 23.90 12.22
CA ILE A 176 6.46 23.32 13.25
C ILE A 176 7.60 24.31 13.48
N ARG A 177 7.76 24.76 14.72
CA ARG A 177 8.86 25.64 15.07
C ARG A 177 10.13 24.82 15.16
N GLU A 178 11.04 25.04 14.22
CA GLU A 178 12.36 24.41 14.25
C GLU A 178 13.20 24.95 15.42
N SER A 179 13.83 24.03 16.15
CA SER A 179 14.83 24.35 17.15
C SER A 179 16.00 25.12 16.53
N LYS A 180 16.50 26.12 17.25
CA LYS A 180 17.67 26.94 16.84
C LYS A 180 18.68 27.01 17.97
N GLY A 181 19.97 26.96 17.62
CA GLY A 181 21.06 26.93 18.59
C GLY A 181 20.99 25.66 19.46
N ASN A 182 21.25 25.80 20.76
CA ASN A 182 21.28 24.69 21.72
C ASN A 182 19.90 24.32 22.31
N ARG A 183 18.79 24.72 21.68
CA ARG A 183 17.45 24.37 22.18
C ARG A 183 17.09 22.95 21.74
N ALA A 184 16.51 22.17 22.64
CA ALA A 184 16.00 20.85 22.30
C ALA A 184 14.85 20.96 21.26
N PRO A 185 14.77 20.03 20.30
CA PRO A 185 13.66 19.95 19.37
C PRO A 185 12.35 19.64 20.10
N SER A 186 11.24 20.10 19.54
CA SER A 186 9.92 19.65 20.00
C SER A 186 9.68 18.19 19.61
N SER A 187 8.77 17.50 20.31
CA SER A 187 8.42 16.11 19.95
C SER A 187 7.90 15.97 18.51
N ASN A 188 7.21 16.99 17.98
CA ASN A 188 6.80 17.01 16.58
C ASN A 188 8.00 17.15 15.65
N GLU A 189 8.91 18.09 15.94
CA GLU A 189 10.13 18.25 15.13
C GLU A 189 10.95 16.95 15.09
N GLU A 190 11.14 16.32 16.24
CA GLU A 190 11.86 15.07 16.37
C GLU A 190 11.16 13.93 15.61
N PHE A 191 9.85 13.78 15.76
CA PHE A 191 9.07 12.79 15.02
C PHE A 191 9.24 12.96 13.51
N TYR A 192 9.13 14.18 12.98
CA TYR A 192 9.22 14.42 11.54
C TYR A 192 10.64 14.21 10.99
N LYS A 193 11.67 14.60 11.75
CA LYS A 193 13.07 14.44 11.33
C LYS A 193 13.55 12.99 11.41
N ASN A 194 12.96 12.17 12.28
CA ASN A 194 13.39 10.78 12.50
C ASN A 194 12.48 9.72 11.86
N THR A 195 11.27 10.08 11.44
CA THR A 195 10.33 9.13 10.81
C THR A 195 10.43 9.20 9.30
N ILE A 196 10.67 8.06 8.66
CA ILE A 196 10.70 7.96 7.19
C ILE A 196 9.27 7.94 6.63
N TYR A 197 9.03 8.64 5.52
CA TYR A 197 7.72 8.69 4.87
C TYR A 197 7.12 7.31 4.62
N THR A 198 7.87 6.40 3.98
CA THR A 198 7.37 5.06 3.67
C THR A 198 6.90 4.29 4.90
N SER A 199 7.53 4.46 6.07
CA SER A 199 7.07 3.80 7.29
C SER A 199 5.65 4.21 7.72
N ILE A 200 5.23 5.44 7.41
CA ILE A 200 3.86 5.90 7.63
C ILE A 200 2.96 5.44 6.49
N ALA A 201 3.42 5.58 5.25
CA ALA A 201 2.65 5.21 4.05
C ALA A 201 2.17 3.75 4.09
N LEU A 202 2.95 2.84 4.67
CA LEU A 202 2.57 1.43 4.87
C LEU A 202 1.26 1.23 5.68
N HIS A 203 0.86 2.22 6.47
CA HIS A 203 -0.36 2.21 7.28
C HIS A 203 -1.58 2.78 6.55
N VAL A 204 -1.43 3.26 5.31
CA VAL A 204 -2.56 3.66 4.47
C VAL A 204 -3.36 2.41 4.12
N LYS A 205 -4.62 2.39 4.55
CA LYS A 205 -5.59 1.39 4.12
C LYS A 205 -6.09 1.77 2.73
N ILE A 206 -5.68 1.02 1.72
CA ILE A 206 -6.29 1.10 0.40
C ILE A 206 -7.50 0.17 0.42
N ALA A 207 -8.69 0.76 0.44
CA ALA A 207 -9.92 0.03 0.21
C ALA A 207 -10.04 -0.12 -1.30
N GLU A 208 -10.28 -1.34 -1.77
CA GLU A 208 -10.22 -1.73 -3.18
C GLU A 208 -8.78 -1.87 -3.68
N ASP A 209 -8.02 -2.81 -3.14
CA ASP A 209 -7.45 -3.74 -4.12
C ASP A 209 -8.70 -4.36 -4.77
N GLU A 210 -9.15 -3.84 -5.91
CA GLU A 210 -9.66 -4.75 -6.93
C GLU A 210 -8.50 -5.71 -7.11
N ILE A 211 -8.49 -6.77 -6.30
CA ILE A 211 -7.83 -8.00 -6.62
C ILE A 211 -8.52 -8.33 -7.91
N TYR A 212 -7.93 -7.86 -9.00
CA TYR A 212 -8.07 -8.39 -10.32
C TYR A 212 -7.65 -9.83 -10.12
N ILE A 213 -8.61 -10.62 -9.70
CA ILE A 213 -8.69 -12.03 -9.96
C ILE A 213 -8.88 -12.09 -11.47
N VAL A 214 -7.84 -11.69 -12.22
CA VAL A 214 -7.79 -11.97 -13.63
C VAL A 214 -7.44 -13.44 -13.67
N GLN A 215 -8.47 -14.14 -14.06
CA GLN A 215 -8.56 -15.55 -14.29
C GLN A 215 -7.67 -15.92 -15.49
N PHE A 216 -6.35 -15.74 -15.40
CA PHE A 216 -5.41 -16.29 -16.37
C PHE A 216 -5.07 -17.74 -15.96
N ILE A 217 -6.04 -18.62 -16.23
CA ILE A 217 -5.78 -20.05 -16.33
C ILE A 217 -5.62 -20.36 -17.81
N LYS A 218 -4.48 -19.92 -18.36
CA LYS A 218 -3.88 -20.53 -19.53
C LYS A 218 -2.38 -20.66 -19.29
N GLN A 219 -2.04 -21.86 -18.82
CA GLN A 219 -0.73 -22.49 -18.83
C GLN A 219 0.40 -21.84 -18.02
N LYS A 220 0.87 -22.65 -17.05
CA LYS A 220 2.12 -22.62 -16.28
C LYS A 220 2.16 -21.69 -15.06
N VAL A 221 2.42 -22.35 -13.93
CA VAL A 221 2.83 -21.81 -12.61
C VAL A 221 1.81 -20.91 -11.89
N VAL A 222 0.91 -21.55 -11.12
CA VAL A 222 0.25 -20.91 -9.99
C VAL A 222 1.04 -21.23 -8.73
N ASN A 223 1.86 -20.30 -8.26
CA ASN A 223 2.52 -20.39 -6.95
C ASN A 223 1.61 -19.76 -5.88
N LEU A 224 0.97 -20.60 -5.07
CA LEU A 224 0.22 -20.15 -3.90
C LEU A 224 1.21 -19.98 -2.73
N ILE A 225 1.54 -18.74 -2.39
CA ILE A 225 2.33 -18.47 -1.17
C ILE A 225 1.34 -18.32 0.00
N MET A 226 1.31 -19.30 0.89
CA MET A 226 0.63 -19.21 2.19
C MET A 226 1.68 -19.00 3.28
N TYR A 227 1.57 -17.90 4.02
CA TYR A 227 2.29 -17.69 5.26
C TYR A 227 1.39 -18.11 6.43
N TRP A 228 1.94 -18.89 7.35
CA TRP A 228 1.33 -19.25 8.63
C TRP A 228 1.85 -18.35 9.73
#